data_AF-A0A396I511-F1
#
_entry.id   AF-A0A396I511-F1
#
_cell.length_a   1.000
_cell.length_b   1.000
_cell.length_c   1.000
_cell.angle_alpha   90.00
_cell.angle_beta   90.00
_cell.angle_gamma   90.00
#
_symmetry.space_group_name_H-M   'P 1'
#
loop_
_entity.id
_entity.type
_entity.pdbx_description
1 polymer ?
#
loop_
_entity_poly.entity_id
_entity_poly.type
_entity_poly.pdbx_seq_one_letter_code
_entity_poly.pdbx_strand_id
1 'polypeptide(L)'
;MDFSGFLKELPDFSKATNLKVLSVTACDNLESVHPSIFTLEKLVHLDLSSCVSLTTFTSNSNLSSLHYLDLSNCLKLSEFSVTLENIVELDLSGCPINALPSSFGCQSNLETLNLSDTEIESIHSSIKNLTRLRKLYIRFSNKLLVLPELPSSVESLLVDNCESLKTVLFPSTVAEQFKENKKRVEFWNCFNLDELSLINIGLNLQINLMKFTHQHLSTLEHDEYAESYVDYKDNFDSYQAVYVYPGSSVPKWLEYKTTMDGMIVDLSPLHLSPLLGFVFCFILPETKEYCKKVECNITAIDVEGDGEKDGFNIYTDLKHVYKTPSDHVCMIYDQPCSQHLTRIAKNQTSFKIKVTAWTIPWFNEEDEPRRELPWKYLGGKTSVKIGQLQSPRKLSLYDNAFVDSITFSLGFLPNLRGIYLFNDKLSDSIPPSVANCPMLQSFDVSHNLLSGRIPFGLANSTRIFRINLSYNSLSEWTNEVFDLELMRDGPTIGDELLNTLKLALHCVDPSPSARPEVKQILQQLEEIKPELVEVEFDDDGGKVQTNE
;
A
#
# COMPACT_ATOMS: atom_id res chain seq x y z
N MET A 1 -15.46 23.47 9.25
CA MET A 1 -14.93 23.85 10.56
C MET A 1 -13.80 22.88 10.82
N ASP A 2 -12.59 23.41 10.82
CA ASP A 2 -11.34 22.67 10.86
C ASP A 2 -11.10 22.24 12.31
N PHE A 3 -11.53 21.02 12.65
CA PHE A 3 -11.30 20.44 13.98
C PHE A 3 -9.92 19.83 13.98
N SER A 4 -8.95 20.67 14.30
CA SER A 4 -7.55 20.34 14.30
C SER A 4 -7.19 19.52 15.55
N GLY A 5 -6.87 18.24 15.31
CA GLY A 5 -6.36 17.28 16.29
C GLY A 5 -5.18 16.55 15.65
N PHE A 6 -4.02 16.69 16.28
CA PHE A 6 -2.69 16.60 15.67
C PHE A 6 -1.90 15.42 16.27
N LEU A 7 -1.97 14.21 15.72
CA LEU A 7 -1.00 13.19 16.11
C LEU A 7 0.32 13.54 15.44
N LYS A 8 1.22 14.26 16.13
CA LYS A 8 2.52 14.68 15.56
C LYS A 8 3.60 13.63 15.76
N GLU A 9 3.51 12.83 16.81
CA GLU A 9 4.41 11.74 17.13
C GLU A 9 3.61 10.51 17.58
N LEU A 10 4.06 9.32 17.18
CA LEU A 10 3.50 8.06 17.67
C LEU A 10 3.72 7.91 19.19
N PRO A 11 2.83 7.22 19.93
CA PRO A 11 3.06 6.96 21.35
C PRO A 11 4.25 6.02 21.60
N ASP A 12 4.72 5.97 22.85
CA ASP A 12 5.71 4.97 23.26
C ASP A 12 5.13 3.55 23.20
N PHE A 13 5.73 2.73 22.33
CA PHE A 13 5.43 1.30 22.15
C PHE A 13 6.45 0.37 22.83
N SER A 14 7.35 0.89 23.66
CA SER A 14 8.44 0.11 24.27
C SER A 14 7.98 -1.16 25.00
N LYS A 15 6.74 -1.18 25.53
CA LYS A 15 6.17 -2.36 26.21
C LYS A 15 5.38 -3.29 25.30
N ALA A 16 5.05 -2.88 24.06
CA ALA A 16 4.37 -3.73 23.08
C ALA A 16 5.30 -4.77 22.43
N THR A 17 5.96 -5.56 23.26
CA THR A 17 6.96 -6.59 22.90
C THR A 17 6.44 -7.71 21.99
N ASN A 18 5.12 -7.79 21.77
CA ASN A 18 4.50 -8.73 20.84
C ASN A 18 3.95 -8.08 19.56
N LEU A 19 4.11 -6.76 19.39
CA LEU A 19 3.65 -6.05 18.21
C LEU A 19 4.38 -6.55 16.97
N LYS A 20 3.61 -6.98 15.95
CA LYS A 20 4.10 -7.48 14.66
C LYS A 20 3.69 -6.61 13.50
N VAL A 21 2.51 -5.99 13.58
CA VAL A 21 1.92 -5.18 12.53
C VAL A 21 1.43 -3.88 13.15
N LEU A 22 1.92 -2.76 12.62
CA LEU A 22 1.44 -1.42 12.94
C LEU A 22 1.16 -0.69 11.63
N SER A 23 -0.09 -0.28 11.42
CA SER A 23 -0.50 0.55 10.28
C SER A 23 -1.17 1.82 10.80
N VAL A 24 -0.63 2.97 10.38
CA VAL A 24 -1.06 4.33 10.72
C VAL A 24 -1.00 5.18 9.45
N THR A 25 -1.68 4.71 8.41
CA THR A 25 -1.76 5.35 7.08
C THR A 25 -2.64 6.60 7.12
N ALA A 26 -2.33 7.58 6.26
CA ALA A 26 -3.08 8.83 6.11
C ALA A 26 -3.24 9.60 7.44
N CYS A 27 -2.19 9.58 8.26
CA CYS A 27 -2.09 10.39 9.46
C CYS A 27 -1.39 11.71 9.12
N ASP A 28 -2.16 12.63 8.51
CA ASP A 28 -1.62 13.82 7.81
C ASP A 28 -0.76 14.76 8.67
N ASN A 29 -0.94 14.74 9.99
CA ASN A 29 -0.22 15.59 10.94
C ASN A 29 0.99 14.91 11.59
N LEU A 30 1.29 13.63 11.29
CA LEU A 30 2.42 12.91 11.88
C LEU A 30 3.73 13.53 11.38
N GLU A 31 4.46 14.20 12.26
CA GLU A 31 5.74 14.87 12.00
C GLU A 31 6.93 13.94 12.23
N SER A 32 6.84 13.00 13.19
CA SER A 32 7.91 12.08 13.58
C SER A 32 7.40 10.69 14.07
N VAL A 33 8.32 9.72 14.09
CA VAL A 33 8.09 8.36 14.61
C VAL A 33 8.83 8.19 15.93
N HIS A 34 8.13 7.80 16.99
CA HIS A 34 8.76 7.63 18.31
C HIS A 34 9.85 6.55 18.30
N PRO A 35 11.00 6.76 18.96
CA PRO A 35 12.15 5.86 18.86
C PRO A 35 11.90 4.41 19.30
N SER A 36 10.90 4.18 20.15
CA SER A 36 10.52 2.82 20.57
C SER A 36 10.11 1.91 19.42
N ILE A 37 9.61 2.46 18.31
CA ILE A 37 9.26 1.68 17.12
C ILE A 37 10.49 0.97 16.56
N PHE A 38 11.65 1.65 16.61
CA PHE A 38 12.91 1.11 16.10
C PHE A 38 13.55 0.03 16.98
N THR A 39 13.00 -0.23 18.17
CA THR A 39 13.50 -1.25 19.11
C THR A 39 12.58 -2.47 19.22
N LEU A 40 11.46 -2.50 18.48
CA LEU A 40 10.51 -3.62 18.50
C LEU A 40 11.05 -4.84 17.74
N GLU A 41 11.56 -5.82 18.48
CA GLU A 41 12.17 -7.07 17.95
C GLU A 41 11.21 -7.99 17.17
N LYS A 42 9.90 -7.74 17.24
CA LYS A 42 8.89 -8.55 16.55
C LYS A 42 8.12 -7.79 15.47
N LEU A 43 8.40 -6.51 15.26
CA LEU A 43 7.69 -5.71 14.27
C LEU A 43 8.12 -6.17 12.87
N VAL A 44 7.17 -6.77 12.14
CA VAL A 44 7.37 -7.35 10.80
C VAL A 44 6.85 -6.41 9.71
N HIS A 45 5.79 -5.68 10.00
CA HIS A 45 5.12 -4.80 9.06
C HIS A 45 4.85 -3.44 9.68
N LEU A 46 5.37 -2.40 9.05
CA LEU A 46 5.14 -1.00 9.41
C LEU A 46 4.64 -0.26 8.17
N ASP A 47 3.46 0.32 8.30
CA ASP A 47 2.83 1.11 7.23
C ASP A 47 2.50 2.50 7.79
N LEU A 48 3.18 3.50 7.23
CA LEU A 48 3.00 4.93 7.50
C LEU A 48 2.72 5.68 6.19
N SER A 49 2.18 4.98 5.19
CA SER A 49 1.86 5.60 3.90
C SER A 49 0.92 6.80 4.05
N SER A 50 1.02 7.75 3.14
CA SER A 50 0.25 9.00 3.14
C SER A 50 0.34 9.82 4.42
N CYS A 51 1.37 9.64 5.27
CA CYS A 51 1.65 10.57 6.37
C CYS A 51 2.33 11.83 5.84
N VAL A 52 1.54 12.73 5.23
CA VAL A 52 2.07 13.84 4.42
C VAL A 52 2.93 14.86 5.19
N SER A 53 2.84 14.90 6.52
CA SER A 53 3.69 15.76 7.36
C SER A 53 4.97 15.11 7.87
N LEU A 54 5.19 13.81 7.62
CA LEU A 54 6.34 13.09 8.15
C LEU A 54 7.61 13.64 7.49
N THR A 55 8.53 14.15 8.31
CA THR A 55 9.74 14.84 7.81
C THR A 55 10.96 13.95 7.80
N THR A 56 11.08 13.06 8.79
CA THR A 56 12.25 12.21 9.01
C THR A 56 11.85 10.80 9.38
N PHE A 57 12.61 9.82 8.87
CA PHE A 57 12.56 8.43 9.29
C PHE A 57 14.01 7.94 9.45
N THR A 58 14.59 8.24 10.61
CA THR A 58 16.01 7.99 10.88
C THR A 58 16.20 7.26 12.20
N SER A 59 17.11 6.29 12.21
CA SER A 59 17.48 5.56 13.43
C SER A 59 18.83 4.87 13.28
N ASN A 60 19.59 4.85 14.37
CA ASN A 60 20.83 4.05 14.47
C ASN A 60 20.54 2.58 14.85
N SER A 61 19.30 2.25 15.20
CA SER A 61 18.89 0.87 15.49
C SER A 61 18.75 0.07 14.21
N ASN A 62 19.08 -1.22 14.29
CA ASN A 62 18.85 -2.15 13.21
C ASN A 62 17.43 -2.76 13.32
N LEU A 63 16.58 -2.49 12.34
CA LEU A 63 15.22 -3.02 12.23
C LEU A 63 15.23 -4.45 11.66
N SER A 64 15.93 -5.36 12.32
CA SER A 64 16.19 -6.71 11.82
C SER A 64 14.93 -7.59 11.70
N SER A 65 13.84 -7.27 12.40
CA SER A 65 12.58 -8.03 12.30
C SER A 65 11.68 -7.58 11.15
N LEU A 66 11.95 -6.41 10.57
CA LEU A 66 11.04 -5.76 9.63
C LEU A 66 11.17 -6.38 8.23
N HIS A 67 10.05 -6.85 7.68
CA HIS A 67 9.98 -7.41 6.33
C HIS A 67 9.25 -6.46 5.36
N TYR A 68 8.35 -5.62 5.86
CA TYR A 68 7.59 -4.69 5.04
C TYR A 68 7.63 -3.29 5.66
N LEU A 69 8.01 -2.31 4.84
CA LEU A 69 7.99 -0.89 5.19
C LEU A 69 7.36 -0.09 4.05
N ASP A 70 6.22 0.55 4.34
CA ASP A 70 5.57 1.47 3.42
C ASP A 70 5.61 2.89 4.00
N LEU A 71 6.32 3.78 3.30
CA LEU A 71 6.38 5.21 3.55
C LEU A 71 5.83 5.99 2.36
N SER A 72 5.12 5.35 1.43
CA SER A 72 4.66 5.96 0.20
C SER A 72 3.84 7.21 0.46
N ASN A 73 3.93 8.21 -0.41
CA ASN A 73 3.22 9.49 -0.33
C ASN A 73 3.49 10.28 0.97
N CYS A 74 4.62 10.07 1.65
CA CYS A 74 5.09 10.97 2.70
C CYS A 74 5.76 12.21 2.09
N LEU A 75 4.93 13.15 1.63
CA LEU A 75 5.33 14.28 0.78
C LEU A 75 6.36 15.25 1.37
N LYS A 76 6.63 15.20 2.68
CA LYS A 76 7.66 16.01 3.36
C LYS A 76 8.87 15.20 3.82
N LEU A 77 8.93 13.89 3.54
CA LEU A 77 9.98 13.00 4.02
C LEU A 77 11.29 13.25 3.25
N SER A 78 12.14 14.12 3.78
CA SER A 78 13.41 14.48 3.16
C SER A 78 14.59 13.64 3.67
N GLU A 79 14.49 13.10 4.89
CA GLU A 79 15.56 12.33 5.52
C GLU A 79 15.13 10.89 5.82
N PHE A 80 15.77 9.94 5.15
CA PHE A 80 15.58 8.51 5.34
C PHE A 80 16.93 7.84 5.61
N SER A 81 17.12 7.31 6.82
CA SER A 81 18.38 6.67 7.23
C SER A 81 18.12 5.60 8.28
N VAL A 82 17.86 4.39 7.82
CA VAL A 82 17.65 3.20 8.67
C VAL A 82 18.37 1.99 8.09
N THR A 83 18.79 1.07 8.96
CA THR A 83 19.35 -0.22 8.55
C THR A 83 18.25 -1.27 8.54
N LEU A 84 18.07 -1.91 7.38
CA LEU A 84 16.95 -2.80 7.08
C LEU A 84 17.45 -4.18 6.60
N GLU A 85 18.04 -5.00 7.47
CA GLU A 85 18.73 -6.24 7.05
C GLU A 85 17.82 -7.28 6.38
N ASN A 86 16.59 -7.45 6.88
CA ASN A 86 15.66 -8.49 6.45
C ASN A 86 14.43 -7.97 5.70
N ILE A 87 14.48 -6.73 5.22
CA ILE A 87 13.39 -6.15 4.45
C ILE A 87 13.17 -6.96 3.16
N VAL A 88 11.90 -7.20 2.86
CA VAL A 88 11.42 -7.90 1.66
C VAL A 88 10.77 -6.91 0.71
N GLU A 89 10.00 -5.97 1.25
CA GLU A 89 9.32 -4.93 0.48
C GLU A 89 9.54 -3.57 1.11
N LEU A 90 9.95 -2.62 0.28
CA LEU A 90 10.19 -1.24 0.65
C LEU A 90 9.53 -0.32 -0.36
N ASP A 91 8.57 0.47 0.11
CA ASP A 91 7.92 1.51 -0.68
C ASP A 91 8.29 2.89 -0.15
N LEU A 92 8.99 3.66 -0.99
CA LEU A 92 9.37 5.05 -0.76
C LEU A 92 8.75 5.98 -1.81
N SER A 93 7.72 5.52 -2.53
CA SER A 93 7.18 6.28 -3.65
C SER A 93 6.53 7.59 -3.20
N GLY A 94 6.65 8.67 -3.97
CA GLY A 94 6.10 9.98 -3.61
C GLY A 94 6.80 10.65 -2.42
N CYS A 95 7.98 10.17 -2.01
CA CYS A 95 8.81 10.81 -1.00
C CYS A 95 9.87 11.70 -1.65
N PRO A 96 10.09 12.93 -1.18
CA PRO A 96 11.08 13.86 -1.74
C PRO A 96 12.53 13.52 -1.29
N ILE A 97 12.91 12.25 -1.37
CA ILE A 97 14.23 11.76 -1.01
C ILE A 97 15.22 11.97 -2.17
N ASN A 98 16.39 12.53 -1.89
CA ASN A 98 17.41 12.82 -2.91
C ASN A 98 18.44 11.69 -3.07
N ALA A 99 18.57 10.82 -2.06
CA ALA A 99 19.50 9.69 -2.07
C ALA A 99 19.04 8.59 -1.12
N LEU A 100 19.41 7.35 -1.44
CA LEU A 100 19.25 6.19 -0.55
C LEU A 100 20.45 6.08 0.40
N PRO A 101 20.29 5.49 1.60
CA PRO A 101 21.38 5.32 2.55
C PRO A 101 22.51 4.44 1.97
N SER A 102 23.76 4.66 2.40
CA SER A 102 24.92 3.90 1.90
C SER A 102 24.84 2.39 2.16
N SER A 103 24.04 1.98 3.14
CA SER A 103 23.74 0.58 3.45
C SER A 103 22.74 -0.09 2.48
N PHE A 104 22.16 0.64 1.52
CA PHE A 104 21.16 0.15 0.55
C PHE A 104 21.64 -0.99 -0.38
N GLY A 105 22.95 -1.25 -0.42
CA GLY A 105 23.50 -2.40 -1.14
C GLY A 105 23.63 -3.68 -0.33
N CYS A 106 23.29 -3.67 0.96
CA CYS A 106 23.58 -4.75 1.91
C CYS A 106 22.35 -5.63 2.21
N GLN A 107 21.17 -5.28 1.72
CA GLN A 107 19.91 -5.99 1.96
C GLN A 107 19.86 -7.28 1.15
N SER A 108 19.85 -8.42 1.84
CA SER A 108 19.89 -9.73 1.18
C SER A 108 18.51 -10.28 0.81
N ASN A 109 17.45 -9.75 1.41
CA ASN A 109 16.09 -10.27 1.29
C ASN A 109 15.14 -9.40 0.48
N LEU A 110 15.55 -8.22 0.01
CA LEU A 110 14.66 -7.29 -0.69
C LEU A 110 14.21 -7.90 -2.03
N GLU A 111 12.91 -8.04 -2.21
CA GLU A 111 12.26 -8.58 -3.40
C GLU A 111 11.52 -7.50 -4.20
N THR A 112 10.92 -6.53 -3.51
CA THR A 112 10.17 -5.41 -4.13
C THR A 112 10.69 -4.08 -3.62
N LEU A 113 11.02 -3.19 -4.57
CA LEU A 113 11.45 -1.82 -4.29
C LEU A 113 10.67 -0.84 -5.15
N ASN A 114 10.02 0.13 -4.50
CA ASN A 114 9.35 1.23 -5.17
C ASN A 114 10.02 2.58 -4.82
N LEU A 115 10.56 3.22 -5.84
CA LEU A 115 11.21 4.55 -5.80
C LEU A 115 10.50 5.55 -6.73
N SER A 116 9.25 5.27 -7.10
CA SER A 116 8.48 6.13 -7.99
C SER A 116 8.26 7.50 -7.37
N ASP A 117 8.27 8.58 -8.16
CA ASP A 117 8.01 9.95 -7.72
C ASP A 117 8.94 10.37 -6.57
N THR A 118 10.22 10.00 -6.71
CA THR A 118 11.31 10.42 -5.82
C THR A 118 12.22 11.42 -6.50
N GLU A 119 12.97 12.17 -5.70
CA GLU A 119 13.90 13.21 -6.16
C GLU A 119 15.33 12.67 -6.37
N ILE A 120 15.50 11.35 -6.47
CA ILE A 120 16.80 10.68 -6.60
C ILE A 120 17.42 10.99 -7.96
N GLU A 121 18.61 11.60 -7.96
CA GLU A 121 19.36 11.91 -9.19
C GLU A 121 20.14 10.70 -9.74
N SER A 122 20.62 9.83 -8.85
CA SER A 122 21.35 8.63 -9.22
C SER A 122 21.15 7.51 -8.19
N ILE A 123 20.98 6.30 -8.71
CA ILE A 123 20.95 5.08 -7.89
C ILE A 123 22.38 4.53 -7.82
N HIS A 124 22.84 4.21 -6.61
CA HIS A 124 24.19 3.70 -6.41
C HIS A 124 24.37 2.31 -7.05
N SER A 125 25.55 2.07 -7.63
CA SER A 125 25.87 0.81 -8.34
C SER A 125 25.77 -0.47 -7.48
N SER A 126 25.70 -0.32 -6.16
CA SER A 126 25.49 -1.44 -5.24
C SER A 126 24.10 -2.08 -5.35
N ILE A 127 23.13 -1.48 -6.05
CA ILE A 127 21.82 -2.10 -6.30
C ILE A 127 21.94 -3.47 -6.99
N LYS A 128 23.00 -3.68 -7.80
CA LYS A 128 23.32 -4.99 -8.41
C LYS A 128 23.61 -6.11 -7.41
N ASN A 129 23.91 -5.77 -6.15
CA ASN A 129 24.17 -6.75 -5.10
C ASN A 129 22.87 -7.28 -4.46
N LEU A 130 21.71 -6.68 -4.77
CA LEU A 130 20.39 -7.12 -4.29
C LEU A 130 19.93 -8.37 -5.05
N THR A 131 20.61 -9.49 -4.82
CA THR A 131 20.42 -10.76 -5.58
C THR A 131 19.04 -11.38 -5.48
N ARG A 132 18.17 -10.90 -4.58
CA ARG A 132 16.76 -11.31 -4.48
C ARG A 132 15.77 -10.34 -5.10
N LEU A 133 16.20 -9.14 -5.50
CA LEU A 133 15.31 -8.12 -6.05
C LEU A 133 14.62 -8.67 -7.31
N ARG A 134 13.29 -8.72 -7.28
CA ARG A 134 12.42 -9.19 -8.36
C ARG A 134 11.71 -8.04 -9.05
N LYS A 135 11.25 -7.06 -8.29
CA LYS A 135 10.39 -5.96 -8.76
C LYS A 135 11.03 -4.63 -8.41
N LEU A 136 11.26 -3.80 -9.42
CA LEU A 136 11.76 -2.44 -9.28
C LEU A 136 10.83 -1.47 -10.01
N TYR A 137 10.29 -0.52 -9.25
CA TYR A 137 9.41 0.52 -9.76
C TYR A 137 10.07 1.89 -9.60
N ILE A 138 10.19 2.62 -10.70
CA ILE A 138 10.78 3.96 -10.79
C ILE A 138 9.93 4.75 -11.78
N ARG A 139 8.73 5.14 -11.37
CA ARG A 139 7.84 5.95 -12.21
C ARG A 139 7.92 7.42 -11.84
N PHE A 140 7.81 8.35 -12.77
CA PHE A 140 7.82 9.80 -12.52
C PHE A 140 9.07 10.35 -11.81
N SER A 141 10.17 9.60 -11.81
CA SER A 141 11.42 10.05 -11.21
C SER A 141 12.14 11.02 -12.15
N ASN A 142 11.66 12.27 -12.16
CA ASN A 142 12.07 13.31 -13.10
C ASN A 142 13.47 13.88 -12.86
N LYS A 143 14.19 13.43 -11.82
CA LYS A 143 15.59 13.79 -11.59
C LYS A 143 16.58 12.68 -11.91
N LEU A 144 16.13 11.45 -12.08
CA LEU A 144 17.01 10.31 -12.31
C LEU A 144 17.66 10.42 -13.69
N LEU A 145 19.00 10.53 -13.71
CA LEU A 145 19.77 10.67 -14.97
C LEU A 145 20.28 9.33 -15.50
N VAL A 146 20.67 8.43 -14.60
CA VAL A 146 21.32 7.16 -14.93
C VAL A 146 20.71 6.02 -14.11
N LEU A 147 20.29 4.96 -14.79
CA LEU A 147 19.92 3.69 -14.18
C LEU A 147 21.15 2.75 -14.21
N PRO A 148 21.73 2.36 -13.06
CA PRO A 148 22.90 1.49 -13.02
C PRO A 148 22.57 0.04 -13.41
N GLU A 149 23.60 -0.80 -13.55
CA GLU A 149 23.40 -2.24 -13.74
C GLU A 149 22.56 -2.82 -12.60
N LEU A 150 21.54 -3.58 -12.97
CA LEU A 150 20.61 -4.22 -12.04
C LEU A 150 21.00 -5.69 -11.82
N PRO A 151 20.58 -6.31 -10.70
CA PRO A 151 20.82 -7.73 -10.48
C PRO A 151 20.06 -8.58 -11.51
N SER A 152 20.62 -9.73 -11.88
CA SER A 152 20.01 -10.65 -12.86
C SER A 152 18.67 -11.26 -12.38
N SER A 153 18.37 -11.15 -11.08
CA SER A 153 17.12 -11.59 -10.47
C SER A 153 15.92 -10.72 -10.80
N VAL A 154 16.11 -9.51 -11.32
CA VAL A 154 14.98 -8.61 -11.63
C VAL A 154 14.14 -9.21 -12.73
N GLU A 155 12.86 -9.43 -12.44
CA GLU A 155 11.84 -9.97 -13.34
C GLU A 155 10.94 -8.86 -13.89
N SER A 156 10.64 -7.84 -13.07
CA SER A 156 9.82 -6.69 -13.43
C SER A 156 10.56 -5.38 -13.18
N LEU A 157 10.74 -4.58 -14.23
CA LEU A 157 11.37 -3.27 -14.20
C LEU A 157 10.43 -2.25 -14.85
N LEU A 158 9.81 -1.39 -14.06
CA LEU A 158 8.90 -0.35 -14.57
C LEU A 158 9.51 1.03 -14.35
N VAL A 159 9.90 1.67 -15.45
CA VAL A 159 10.60 2.94 -15.49
C VAL A 159 9.81 3.90 -16.37
N ASP A 160 8.73 4.45 -15.82
CA ASP A 160 7.71 5.15 -16.62
C ASP A 160 7.72 6.65 -16.33
N ASN A 161 7.66 7.50 -17.36
CA ASN A 161 7.69 8.97 -17.23
C ASN A 161 8.94 9.48 -16.49
N CYS A 162 10.07 8.82 -16.67
CA CYS A 162 11.35 9.31 -16.21
C CYS A 162 11.99 10.14 -17.34
N GLU A 163 11.44 11.33 -17.61
CA GLU A 163 11.82 12.13 -18.78
C GLU A 163 13.29 12.56 -18.76
N SER A 164 13.89 12.71 -17.57
CA SER A 164 15.30 13.07 -17.42
C SER A 164 16.28 11.91 -17.60
N LEU A 165 15.79 10.67 -17.67
CA LEU A 165 16.63 9.48 -17.78
C LEU A 165 17.35 9.48 -19.14
N LYS A 166 18.69 9.47 -19.09
CA LYS A 166 19.55 9.52 -20.27
C LYS A 166 20.21 8.18 -20.56
N THR A 167 20.68 7.51 -19.52
CA THR A 167 21.51 6.32 -19.69
C THR A 167 20.99 5.16 -18.85
N VAL A 168 20.89 3.99 -19.47
CA VAL A 168 20.60 2.72 -18.78
C VAL A 168 21.78 1.78 -18.97
N LEU A 169 22.38 1.37 -17.85
CA LEU A 169 23.52 0.46 -17.87
C LEU A 169 23.04 -0.99 -17.87
N PHE A 170 23.55 -1.76 -18.82
CA PHE A 170 23.34 -3.19 -18.94
C PHE A 170 24.66 -3.93 -18.75
N PRO A 171 24.63 -5.22 -18.36
CA PRO A 171 25.83 -6.02 -18.29
C PRO A 171 26.65 -5.98 -19.58
N SER A 172 27.96 -5.83 -19.44
CA SER A 172 28.91 -5.60 -20.55
C SER A 172 29.07 -6.77 -21.52
N THR A 173 28.55 -7.95 -21.21
CA THR A 173 28.61 -9.13 -22.09
C THR A 173 27.24 -9.76 -22.29
N VAL A 174 27.03 -10.33 -23.48
CA VAL A 174 25.83 -11.10 -23.82
C VAL A 174 25.63 -12.27 -22.85
N ALA A 175 26.71 -12.91 -22.40
CA ALA A 175 26.65 -14.03 -21.46
C ALA A 175 26.06 -13.63 -20.10
N GLU A 176 26.36 -12.42 -19.60
CA GLU A 176 25.76 -11.91 -18.37
C GLU A 176 24.29 -11.51 -18.58
N GLN A 177 23.96 -10.85 -19.69
CA GLN A 177 22.56 -10.56 -20.04
C GLN A 177 21.74 -11.84 -20.20
N PHE A 178 22.36 -12.94 -20.65
CA PHE A 178 21.71 -14.24 -20.77
C PHE A 178 21.39 -14.87 -19.40
N LYS A 179 21.96 -14.41 -18.29
CA LYS A 179 21.58 -14.87 -16.94
C LYS A 179 20.33 -14.18 -16.41
N GLU A 180 19.93 -13.06 -17.00
CA GLU A 180 18.74 -12.32 -16.59
C GLU A 180 17.46 -13.08 -16.96
N ASN A 181 16.36 -12.80 -16.25
CA ASN A 181 15.05 -13.39 -16.52
C ASN A 181 13.94 -12.34 -16.48
N LYS A 182 14.18 -11.20 -17.15
CA LYS A 182 13.24 -10.09 -17.19
C LYS A 182 12.01 -10.50 -18.00
N LYS A 183 10.83 -10.43 -17.39
CA LYS A 183 9.54 -10.74 -18.00
C LYS A 183 8.80 -9.46 -18.39
N ARG A 184 8.90 -8.43 -17.55
CA ARG A 184 8.24 -7.16 -17.78
C ARG A 184 9.23 -6.01 -17.66
N VAL A 185 9.40 -5.25 -18.74
CA VAL A 185 10.31 -4.11 -18.78
C VAL A 185 9.64 -2.96 -19.49
N GLU A 186 9.40 -1.87 -18.79
CA GLU A 186 8.67 -0.73 -19.33
C GLU A 186 9.49 0.53 -19.15
N PHE A 187 9.69 1.27 -20.25
CA PHE A 187 10.37 2.55 -20.32
C PHE A 187 9.43 3.61 -20.90
N TRP A 188 8.17 3.66 -20.44
CA TRP A 188 7.20 4.61 -20.97
C TRP A 188 7.72 6.04 -20.81
N ASN A 189 7.52 6.86 -21.83
CA ASN A 189 7.87 8.28 -21.82
C ASN A 189 9.33 8.65 -21.42
N CYS A 190 10.27 7.71 -21.52
CA CYS A 190 11.70 7.95 -21.27
C CYS A 190 12.43 8.49 -22.52
N PHE A 191 12.00 9.65 -23.05
CA PHE A 191 12.40 10.10 -24.39
C PHE A 191 13.86 10.55 -24.55
N ASN A 192 14.55 10.85 -23.46
CA ASN A 192 15.93 11.34 -23.49
C ASN A 192 17.00 10.24 -23.43
N LEU A 193 16.58 8.97 -23.53
CA LEU A 193 17.50 7.83 -23.57
C LEU A 193 18.47 7.95 -24.75
N ASP A 194 19.76 7.75 -24.48
CA ASP A 194 20.79 7.74 -25.50
C ASP A 194 20.66 6.53 -26.44
N GLU A 195 21.25 6.65 -27.63
CA GLU A 195 21.16 5.62 -28.68
C GLU A 195 21.69 4.26 -28.20
N LEU A 196 22.77 4.27 -27.39
CA LEU A 196 23.36 3.05 -26.86
C LEU A 196 22.40 2.35 -25.88
N SER A 197 21.70 3.11 -25.05
CA SER A 197 20.69 2.61 -24.10
C SER A 197 19.52 1.98 -24.86
N LEU A 198 19.01 2.62 -25.91
CA LEU A 198 17.95 2.05 -26.77
C LEU A 198 18.39 0.75 -27.46
N ILE A 199 19.64 0.70 -27.96
CA ILE A 199 20.22 -0.52 -28.54
C ILE A 199 20.29 -1.63 -27.49
N ASN A 200 20.77 -1.32 -26.29
CA ASN A 200 20.92 -2.31 -25.22
C ASN A 200 19.56 -2.79 -24.69
N ILE A 201 18.56 -1.92 -24.56
CA ILE A 201 17.18 -2.30 -24.26
C ILE A 201 16.68 -3.28 -25.32
N GLY A 202 16.86 -2.98 -26.60
CA GLY A 202 16.45 -3.84 -27.71
C GLY A 202 17.15 -5.21 -27.72
N LEU A 203 18.44 -5.28 -27.38
CA LEU A 203 19.19 -6.53 -27.25
C LEU A 203 18.72 -7.35 -26.04
N ASN A 204 18.56 -6.70 -24.89
CA ASN A 204 18.07 -7.33 -23.67
C ASN A 204 16.68 -7.94 -23.87
N LEU A 205 15.80 -7.19 -24.53
CA LEU A 205 14.48 -7.60 -24.96
C LEU A 205 14.54 -8.83 -25.86
N GLN A 206 15.38 -8.83 -26.89
CA GLN A 206 15.51 -9.95 -27.80
C GLN A 206 15.96 -11.22 -27.05
N ILE A 207 16.96 -11.10 -26.16
CA ILE A 207 17.48 -12.23 -25.38
C ILE A 207 16.38 -12.79 -24.47
N ASN A 208 15.76 -11.95 -23.64
CA ASN A 208 14.80 -12.41 -22.63
C ASN A 208 13.52 -12.93 -23.25
N LEU A 209 12.96 -12.26 -24.28
CA LEU A 209 11.75 -12.75 -24.95
C LEU A 209 11.98 -14.09 -25.66
N MET A 210 13.11 -14.26 -26.34
CA MET A 210 13.45 -15.53 -26.99
C MET A 210 13.63 -16.65 -25.97
N LYS A 211 14.30 -16.36 -24.84
CA LYS A 211 14.46 -17.32 -23.74
C LYS A 211 13.12 -17.72 -23.13
N PHE A 212 12.28 -16.74 -22.82
CA PHE A 212 10.95 -16.96 -22.24
C PHE A 212 10.09 -17.79 -23.20
N THR A 213 10.05 -17.40 -24.48
CA THR A 213 9.36 -18.16 -25.55
C THR A 213 9.85 -19.60 -25.60
N HIS A 214 11.16 -19.84 -25.61
CA HIS A 214 11.73 -21.18 -25.66
C HIS A 214 11.40 -22.02 -24.43
N GLN A 215 11.44 -21.44 -23.23
CA GLN A 215 11.06 -22.13 -21.99
C GLN A 215 9.62 -22.63 -22.06
N HIS A 216 8.67 -21.77 -22.46
CA HIS A 216 7.26 -22.15 -22.61
C HIS A 216 7.03 -23.17 -23.74
N LEU A 217 7.81 -23.10 -24.82
CA LEU A 217 7.78 -24.11 -25.89
C LEU A 217 8.29 -25.48 -25.43
N SER A 218 9.23 -25.52 -24.49
CA SER A 218 9.77 -26.77 -23.95
C SER A 218 8.87 -27.45 -22.91
N THR A 219 8.05 -26.68 -22.18
CA THR A 219 7.10 -27.23 -21.20
C THR A 219 5.81 -27.75 -21.84
N LEU A 220 5.53 -27.31 -23.06
CA LEU A 220 4.37 -27.69 -23.88
C LEU A 220 4.28 -29.18 -24.24
N GLU A 221 5.37 -29.95 -24.09
CA GLU A 221 5.34 -31.41 -24.26
C GLU A 221 4.68 -32.13 -23.08
N HIS A 222 4.39 -31.45 -21.96
CA HIS A 222 3.93 -32.10 -20.72
C HIS A 222 2.59 -31.58 -20.14
N ASP A 223 2.10 -30.41 -20.55
CA ASP A 223 0.88 -29.83 -19.96
C ASP A 223 -0.28 -29.73 -20.97
N GLU A 224 -1.28 -30.60 -20.78
CA GLU A 224 -2.64 -30.36 -21.26
C GLU A 224 -3.30 -29.30 -20.37
N TYR A 225 -3.72 -28.20 -21.00
CA TYR A 225 -4.58 -27.14 -20.46
C TYR A 225 -3.98 -26.23 -19.39
N ALA A 226 -3.92 -24.93 -19.71
CA ALA A 226 -4.03 -23.91 -18.68
C ALA A 226 -5.41 -24.08 -18.02
N GLU A 227 -5.39 -24.11 -16.69
CA GLU A 227 -6.54 -23.90 -15.81
C GLU A 227 -7.33 -22.67 -16.30
N SER A 228 -8.64 -22.65 -16.06
CA SER A 228 -9.66 -21.82 -16.69
C SER A 228 -9.24 -20.40 -17.16
N TYR A 229 -9.93 -19.84 -18.18
CA TYR A 229 -9.71 -18.45 -18.65
C TYR A 229 -9.74 -17.38 -17.54
N VAL A 230 -10.39 -17.69 -16.40
CA VAL A 230 -10.41 -16.85 -15.20
C VAL A 230 -9.02 -16.82 -14.53
N ASP A 231 -8.35 -17.96 -14.39
CA ASP A 231 -7.01 -18.05 -13.79
C ASP A 231 -5.95 -17.35 -14.65
N TYR A 232 -6.11 -17.39 -15.98
CA TYR A 232 -5.26 -16.65 -16.91
C TYR A 232 -5.40 -15.13 -16.75
N LYS A 233 -6.63 -14.62 -16.56
CA LYS A 233 -6.89 -13.18 -16.40
C LYS A 233 -6.29 -12.62 -15.12
N ASP A 234 -6.21 -13.42 -14.05
CA ASP A 234 -5.68 -12.98 -12.76
C ASP A 234 -4.16 -13.18 -12.63
N ASN A 235 -3.50 -13.86 -13.59
CA ASN A 235 -2.09 -14.22 -13.50
C ASN A 235 -1.29 -14.00 -14.80
N PHE A 236 -1.55 -12.88 -15.50
CA PHE A 236 -0.86 -12.53 -16.75
C PHE A 236 0.68 -12.60 -16.64
N ASP A 237 1.25 -12.19 -15.51
CA ASP A 237 2.71 -12.17 -15.29
C ASP A 237 3.37 -13.56 -15.35
N SER A 238 2.59 -14.64 -15.26
CA SER A 238 3.09 -16.02 -15.40
C SER A 238 3.11 -16.51 -16.84
N TYR A 239 2.30 -15.92 -17.73
CA TYR A 239 2.07 -16.40 -19.10
C TYR A 239 2.52 -15.41 -20.17
N GLN A 240 2.82 -14.17 -19.77
CA GLN A 240 3.20 -13.09 -20.67
C GLN A 240 4.58 -12.55 -20.34
N ALA A 241 5.26 -12.11 -21.40
CA ALA A 241 6.41 -11.24 -21.30
C ALA A 241 6.17 -9.98 -22.13
N VAL A 242 6.42 -8.82 -21.54
CA VAL A 242 6.07 -7.51 -22.08
C VAL A 242 7.29 -6.60 -22.00
N TYR A 243 7.62 -5.97 -23.11
CA TYR A 243 8.62 -4.93 -23.18
C TYR A 243 8.05 -3.69 -23.84
N VAL A 244 8.26 -2.52 -23.23
CA VAL A 244 7.90 -1.23 -23.83
C VAL A 244 9.04 -0.25 -23.71
N TYR A 245 9.32 0.46 -24.80
CA TYR A 245 10.31 1.55 -24.80
C TYR A 245 9.99 2.57 -25.89
N PRO A 246 10.49 3.81 -25.79
CA PRO A 246 10.22 4.85 -26.78
C PRO A 246 10.82 4.50 -28.13
N GLY A 247 10.06 4.72 -29.20
CA GLY A 247 10.52 4.48 -30.57
C GLY A 247 9.37 4.15 -31.52
N SER A 248 9.63 4.38 -32.80
CA SER A 248 8.66 4.18 -33.90
C SER A 248 9.07 3.06 -34.86
N SER A 249 10.13 2.32 -34.55
CA SER A 249 10.74 1.34 -35.46
C SER A 249 10.61 -0.08 -34.95
N VAL A 250 10.04 -0.96 -35.79
CA VAL A 250 9.94 -2.39 -35.52
C VAL A 250 11.34 -3.03 -35.55
N PRO A 251 11.76 -3.79 -34.53
CA PRO A 251 13.05 -4.47 -34.49
C PRO A 251 13.37 -5.27 -35.76
N LYS A 252 14.64 -5.23 -36.20
CA LYS A 252 15.07 -5.84 -37.48
C LYS A 252 14.98 -7.37 -37.49
N TRP A 253 15.04 -8.02 -36.33
CA TRP A 253 14.99 -9.48 -36.22
C TRP A 253 13.58 -10.08 -36.37
N LEU A 254 12.53 -9.24 -36.39
CA LEU A 254 11.18 -9.67 -36.71
C LEU A 254 11.00 -9.81 -38.22
N GLU A 255 10.46 -10.94 -38.65
CA GLU A 255 10.36 -11.33 -40.06
C GLU A 255 9.20 -10.63 -40.78
N TYR A 256 7.98 -10.76 -40.22
CA TYR A 256 6.77 -10.22 -40.83
C TYR A 256 6.44 -8.83 -40.27
N LYS A 257 6.19 -7.86 -41.16
CA LYS A 257 5.91 -6.47 -40.82
C LYS A 257 4.80 -5.93 -41.71
N THR A 258 3.91 -5.13 -41.15
CA THR A 258 2.81 -4.49 -41.86
C THR A 258 2.47 -3.17 -41.20
N THR A 259 1.88 -2.25 -41.97
CA THR A 259 1.22 -1.04 -41.45
C THR A 259 -0.30 -1.17 -41.49
N MET A 260 -0.82 -2.26 -42.05
CA MET A 260 -2.25 -2.57 -42.12
C MET A 260 -2.69 -3.30 -40.84
N ASP A 261 -4.00 -3.49 -40.68
CA ASP A 261 -4.60 -4.26 -39.58
C ASP A 261 -4.36 -5.77 -39.69
N GLY A 262 -3.61 -6.24 -40.68
CA GLY A 262 -3.25 -7.64 -40.83
C GLY A 262 -2.10 -7.90 -41.80
N MET A 263 -1.64 -9.15 -41.80
CA MET A 263 -0.56 -9.65 -42.64
C MET A 263 -0.77 -11.14 -42.96
N ILE A 264 -0.22 -11.58 -44.10
CA ILE A 264 -0.15 -13.01 -44.43
C ILE A 264 1.17 -13.54 -43.90
N VAL A 265 1.10 -14.59 -43.08
CA VAL A 265 2.25 -15.31 -42.55
C VAL A 265 2.39 -16.60 -43.33
N ASP A 266 3.49 -16.73 -44.10
CA ASP A 266 3.80 -17.92 -44.89
C ASP A 266 5.01 -18.66 -44.32
N LEU A 267 4.74 -19.79 -43.67
CA LEU A 267 5.70 -20.65 -42.99
C LEU A 267 6.24 -21.78 -43.88
N SER A 268 5.97 -21.75 -45.20
CA SER A 268 6.43 -22.79 -46.14
C SER A 268 7.93 -23.13 -46.07
N PRO A 269 8.88 -22.19 -45.84
CA PRO A 269 10.29 -22.53 -45.64
C PRO A 269 10.64 -23.06 -44.23
N LEU A 270 9.74 -22.91 -43.25
CA LEU A 270 9.97 -23.10 -41.81
C LEU A 270 9.33 -24.40 -41.25
N HIS A 271 8.61 -25.16 -42.09
CA HIS A 271 7.83 -26.34 -41.69
C HIS A 271 8.60 -27.50 -41.04
N LEU A 272 9.93 -27.40 -40.97
CA LEU A 272 10.81 -28.42 -40.41
C LEU A 272 11.08 -28.23 -38.91
N SER A 273 10.71 -27.10 -38.30
CA SER A 273 10.88 -26.90 -36.85
C SER A 273 9.67 -27.41 -36.06
N PRO A 274 9.86 -28.33 -35.08
CA PRO A 274 8.76 -28.80 -34.24
C PRO A 274 8.29 -27.74 -33.21
N LEU A 275 9.08 -26.69 -32.98
CA LEU A 275 8.81 -25.64 -32.00
C LEU A 275 8.65 -24.29 -32.73
N LEU A 276 7.40 -23.86 -32.90
CA LEU A 276 7.03 -22.54 -33.43
C LEU A 276 6.48 -21.69 -32.29
N GLY A 277 7.01 -20.48 -32.12
CA GLY A 277 6.52 -19.48 -31.18
C GLY A 277 6.29 -18.13 -31.88
N PHE A 278 5.26 -17.41 -31.46
CA PHE A 278 4.86 -16.14 -32.06
C PHE A 278 5.09 -15.00 -31.06
N VAL A 279 5.92 -14.04 -31.45
CA VAL A 279 6.17 -12.79 -30.71
C VAL A 279 5.61 -11.64 -31.52
N PHE A 280 4.90 -10.74 -30.85
CA PHE A 280 4.24 -9.60 -31.48
C PHE A 280 4.95 -8.30 -31.15
N CYS A 281 4.96 -7.39 -32.13
CA CYS A 281 5.42 -6.03 -31.97
C CYS A 281 4.32 -5.09 -32.44
N PHE A 282 3.92 -4.16 -31.58
CA PHE A 282 3.01 -3.08 -31.90
C PHE A 282 3.74 -1.75 -31.77
N ILE A 283 3.59 -0.88 -32.76
CA ILE A 283 3.98 0.52 -32.61
C ILE A 283 2.74 1.24 -32.11
N LEU A 284 2.78 1.64 -30.84
CA LEU A 284 1.70 2.36 -30.20
C LEU A 284 1.89 3.85 -30.49
N PRO A 285 0.97 4.50 -31.22
CA PRO A 285 1.15 5.89 -31.62
C PRO A 285 0.96 6.85 -30.45
N GLU A 286 1.26 8.13 -30.69
CA GLU A 286 0.90 9.22 -29.77
C GLU A 286 -0.59 9.13 -29.37
N THR A 287 -0.86 9.14 -28.07
CA THR A 287 -2.21 9.19 -27.51
C THR A 287 -2.47 10.55 -26.88
N LYS A 288 -3.68 11.10 -27.11
CA LYS A 288 -4.08 12.39 -26.52
C LYS A 288 -4.68 12.26 -25.13
N GLU A 289 -5.16 11.08 -24.77
CA GLU A 289 -5.91 10.79 -23.55
C GLU A 289 -5.21 9.72 -22.72
N TYR A 290 -5.45 9.75 -21.41
CA TYR A 290 -4.95 8.72 -20.50
C TYR A 290 -5.60 7.37 -20.78
N CYS A 291 -4.78 6.33 -20.88
CA CYS A 291 -5.22 4.98 -21.14
C CYS A 291 -4.98 4.11 -19.90
N LYS A 292 -6.00 3.38 -19.45
CA LYS A 292 -5.88 2.42 -18.35
C LYS A 292 -5.20 1.15 -18.82
N LYS A 293 -5.49 0.73 -20.05
CA LYS A 293 -5.05 -0.54 -20.62
C LYS A 293 -5.18 -0.55 -22.14
N VAL A 294 -4.25 -1.21 -22.82
CA VAL A 294 -4.36 -1.53 -24.25
C VAL A 294 -4.78 -2.99 -24.38
N GLU A 295 -5.73 -3.27 -25.27
CA GLU A 295 -6.14 -4.63 -25.58
C GLU A 295 -5.99 -4.86 -27.08
N CYS A 296 -5.39 -5.99 -27.44
CA CYS A 296 -5.19 -6.41 -28.81
C CYS A 296 -5.90 -7.74 -29.02
N ASN A 297 -6.89 -7.78 -29.90
CA ASN A 297 -7.48 -9.04 -30.36
C ASN A 297 -6.79 -9.49 -31.64
N ILE A 298 -6.25 -10.71 -31.59
CA ILE A 298 -5.55 -11.35 -32.69
C ILE A 298 -6.45 -12.45 -33.25
N THR A 299 -6.79 -12.31 -34.51
CA THR A 299 -7.62 -13.26 -35.26
C THR A 299 -6.79 -13.91 -36.35
N ALA A 300 -6.91 -15.22 -36.49
CA ALA A 300 -6.27 -15.97 -37.57
C ALA A 300 -7.34 -16.41 -38.58
N ILE A 301 -7.10 -16.08 -39.85
CA ILE A 301 -8.03 -16.28 -40.95
C ILE A 301 -7.34 -17.18 -41.97
N ASP A 302 -8.09 -18.15 -42.48
CA ASP A 302 -7.65 -19.02 -43.57
C ASP A 302 -7.42 -18.22 -44.85
N VAL A 303 -6.38 -18.54 -45.63
CA VAL A 303 -6.13 -17.84 -46.91
C VAL A 303 -7.14 -18.28 -47.97
N GLU A 304 -7.74 -19.47 -47.82
CA GLU A 304 -8.67 -20.07 -48.78
C GLU A 304 -10.16 -19.87 -48.43
N GLY A 305 -10.51 -19.16 -47.35
CA GLY A 305 -11.91 -18.95 -46.94
C GLY A 305 -12.18 -17.63 -46.23
N ASP A 306 -13.37 -17.06 -46.45
CA ASP A 306 -13.83 -15.78 -45.89
C ASP A 306 -14.25 -15.85 -44.39
N GLY A 307 -13.99 -16.97 -43.70
CA GLY A 307 -14.44 -17.19 -42.32
C GLY A 307 -13.37 -16.83 -41.28
N GLU A 308 -13.66 -15.87 -40.40
CA GLU A 308 -12.88 -15.66 -39.16
C GLU A 308 -12.93 -16.95 -38.32
N LYS A 309 -11.77 -17.57 -38.05
CA LYS A 309 -11.63 -18.62 -37.03
C LYS A 309 -11.39 -17.95 -35.67
N ASP A 310 -11.75 -18.66 -34.60
CA ASP A 310 -11.71 -18.22 -33.18
C ASP A 310 -10.60 -17.18 -32.88
N GLY A 311 -10.99 -15.95 -32.53
CA GLY A 311 -10.08 -14.89 -32.13
C GLY A 311 -9.50 -15.10 -30.73
N PHE A 312 -8.30 -14.56 -30.49
CA PHE A 312 -7.64 -14.60 -29.19
C PHE A 312 -7.35 -13.18 -28.69
N ASN A 313 -7.86 -12.85 -27.50
CA ASN A 313 -7.60 -11.57 -26.86
C ASN A 313 -6.25 -11.61 -26.13
N ILE A 314 -5.30 -10.82 -26.62
CA ILE A 314 -4.10 -10.47 -25.85
C ILE A 314 -4.41 -9.22 -25.05
N TYR A 315 -4.44 -9.42 -23.74
CA TYR A 315 -4.52 -8.34 -22.78
C TYR A 315 -3.12 -7.89 -22.42
N THR A 316 -2.80 -6.63 -22.68
CA THR A 316 -1.58 -6.05 -22.13
C THR A 316 -1.99 -5.17 -20.97
N ASP A 317 -1.74 -5.65 -19.75
CA ASP A 317 -2.00 -4.88 -18.53
C ASP A 317 -0.95 -3.76 -18.39
N LEU A 318 -0.95 -2.84 -19.36
CA LEU A 318 -0.15 -1.62 -19.36
C LEU A 318 -0.86 -0.61 -18.45
N LYS A 319 -1.02 -0.98 -17.18
CA LYS A 319 -1.56 -0.07 -16.16
C LYS A 319 -0.68 1.16 -16.11
N HIS A 320 -1.30 2.32 -15.97
CA HIS A 320 -0.59 3.60 -15.92
C HIS A 320 0.07 3.98 -17.26
N VAL A 321 -0.56 3.64 -18.41
CA VAL A 321 -0.21 4.29 -19.68
C VAL A 321 -0.71 5.73 -19.63
N TYR A 322 0.21 6.62 -19.28
CA TYR A 322 -0.02 8.04 -19.35
C TYR A 322 -0.17 8.47 -20.80
N LYS A 323 -0.63 9.70 -21.00
CA LYS A 323 -0.58 10.34 -22.31
C LYS A 323 0.82 10.10 -22.93
N THR A 324 0.86 9.42 -24.07
CA THR A 324 2.12 9.13 -24.77
C THR A 324 2.33 10.23 -25.82
N PRO A 325 3.24 11.20 -25.61
CA PRO A 325 3.46 12.29 -26.56
C PRO A 325 4.25 11.87 -27.82
N SER A 326 4.68 10.61 -27.91
CA SER A 326 5.28 10.04 -29.11
C SER A 326 5.08 8.53 -29.15
N ASP A 327 5.55 7.90 -30.23
CA ASP A 327 5.40 6.47 -30.47
C ASP A 327 6.23 5.62 -29.48
N HIS A 328 5.68 4.47 -29.13
CA HIS A 328 6.34 3.44 -28.33
C HIS A 328 6.37 2.11 -29.06
N VAL A 329 7.49 1.40 -28.94
CA VAL A 329 7.60 0.01 -29.36
C VAL A 329 7.12 -0.87 -28.22
N CYS A 330 6.05 -1.63 -28.44
CA CYS A 330 5.50 -2.59 -27.51
C CYS A 330 5.69 -4.01 -28.04
N MET A 331 6.49 -4.81 -27.35
CA MET A 331 6.82 -6.19 -27.69
C MET A 331 6.18 -7.12 -26.69
N ILE A 332 5.41 -8.10 -27.17
CA ILE A 332 4.66 -9.02 -26.32
C ILE A 332 4.88 -10.45 -26.79
N TYR A 333 5.16 -11.33 -25.84
CA TYR A 333 4.92 -12.75 -25.98
C TYR A 333 3.77 -13.14 -25.07
N ASP A 334 2.81 -13.86 -25.64
CA ASP A 334 1.66 -14.38 -24.91
C ASP A 334 1.58 -15.89 -25.15
N GLN A 335 1.75 -16.69 -24.11
CA GLN A 335 1.82 -18.15 -24.25
C GLN A 335 0.53 -18.72 -24.87
N PRO A 336 -0.68 -18.43 -24.37
CA PRO A 336 -1.91 -19.01 -24.94
C PRO A 336 -2.16 -18.61 -26.40
N CYS A 337 -1.94 -17.34 -26.76
CA CYS A 337 -2.05 -16.88 -28.14
C CYS A 337 -1.03 -17.59 -29.05
N SER A 338 0.23 -17.67 -28.60
CA SER A 338 1.28 -18.37 -29.36
C SER A 338 0.93 -19.84 -29.56
N GLN A 339 0.42 -20.53 -28.53
CA GLN A 339 -0.03 -21.92 -28.64
C GLN A 339 -1.17 -22.08 -29.65
N HIS A 340 -2.13 -21.16 -29.65
CA HIS A 340 -3.24 -21.17 -30.59
C HIS A 340 -2.74 -21.05 -32.04
N LEU A 341 -1.88 -20.06 -32.33
CA LEU A 341 -1.31 -19.89 -33.67
C LEU A 341 -0.42 -21.06 -34.09
N THR A 342 0.32 -21.67 -33.16
CA THR A 342 1.11 -22.88 -33.45
C THR A 342 0.22 -24.07 -33.83
N ARG A 343 -0.98 -24.22 -33.22
CA ARG A 343 -1.95 -25.25 -33.65
C ARG A 343 -2.46 -24.99 -35.07
N ILE A 344 -2.68 -23.73 -35.42
CA ILE A 344 -3.07 -23.35 -36.78
C ILE A 344 -1.96 -23.68 -37.77
N ALA A 345 -0.73 -23.29 -37.47
CA ALA A 345 0.46 -23.55 -38.30
C ALA A 345 0.76 -25.04 -38.51
N LYS A 346 0.29 -25.93 -37.63
CA LYS A 346 0.40 -27.40 -37.82
C LYS A 346 -0.46 -27.91 -38.98
N ASN A 347 -1.57 -27.22 -39.27
CA ASN A 347 -2.55 -27.67 -40.26
C ASN A 347 -2.42 -26.95 -41.60
N GLN A 348 -1.89 -25.72 -41.61
CA GLN A 348 -1.75 -24.91 -42.81
C GLN A 348 -0.43 -24.14 -42.82
N THR A 349 0.19 -24.04 -44.01
CA THR A 349 1.50 -23.42 -44.20
C THR A 349 1.43 -21.91 -44.31
N SER A 350 0.25 -21.37 -44.62
CA SER A 350 0.00 -19.94 -44.77
C SER A 350 -1.35 -19.58 -44.16
N PHE A 351 -1.39 -18.48 -43.42
CA PHE A 351 -2.60 -17.93 -42.83
C PHE A 351 -2.51 -16.42 -42.66
N LYS A 352 -3.65 -15.74 -42.65
CA LYS A 352 -3.72 -14.30 -42.41
C LYS A 352 -3.90 -14.05 -40.92
N ILE A 353 -3.05 -13.23 -40.33
CA ILE A 353 -3.25 -12.67 -38.99
C ILE A 353 -3.88 -11.28 -39.16
N LYS A 354 -4.96 -11.01 -38.43
CA LYS A 354 -5.56 -9.68 -38.31
C LYS A 354 -5.58 -9.27 -36.84
N VAL A 355 -5.19 -8.03 -36.57
CA VAL A 355 -5.12 -7.46 -35.23
C VAL A 355 -6.04 -6.26 -35.15
N THR A 356 -6.93 -6.26 -34.17
CA THR A 356 -7.70 -5.09 -33.77
C THR A 356 -7.25 -4.68 -32.38
N ALA A 357 -6.87 -3.42 -32.19
CA ALA A 357 -6.47 -2.88 -30.90
C ALA A 357 -7.44 -1.79 -30.45
N TRP A 358 -7.72 -1.75 -29.15
CA TRP A 358 -8.47 -0.66 -28.52
C TRP A 358 -7.85 -0.27 -27.20
N THR A 359 -8.04 0.99 -26.84
CA THR A 359 -7.64 1.55 -25.56
C THR A 359 -8.85 1.58 -24.63
N ILE A 360 -8.65 1.24 -23.37
CA ILE A 360 -9.66 1.43 -22.32
C ILE A 360 -9.31 2.72 -21.58
N PRO A 361 -10.12 3.79 -21.69
CA PRO A 361 -9.90 5.04 -20.97
C PRO A 361 -9.99 4.83 -19.45
N TRP A 362 -9.29 5.67 -18.68
CA TRP A 362 -9.42 5.69 -17.21
C TRP A 362 -10.85 6.01 -16.75
N PHE A 363 -11.58 6.81 -17.51
CA PHE A 363 -12.93 7.26 -17.18
C PHE A 363 -14.06 6.33 -17.67
N ASN A 364 -13.74 5.22 -18.37
CA ASN A 364 -14.73 4.21 -18.74
C ASN A 364 -15.02 3.23 -17.59
N GLU A 365 -15.04 3.74 -16.36
CA GLU A 365 -16.04 3.28 -15.41
C GLU A 365 -17.34 4.03 -15.78
N GLU A 366 -18.00 3.59 -16.86
CA GLU A 366 -19.44 3.44 -16.67
C GLU A 366 -19.53 2.51 -15.48
N ASP A 367 -20.17 3.01 -14.42
CA ASP A 367 -20.61 2.24 -13.30
C ASP A 367 -21.15 0.88 -13.81
N GLU A 368 -20.33 -0.17 -13.86
CA GLU A 368 -20.72 -1.29 -13.05
C GLU A 368 -20.69 -0.65 -11.67
N PRO A 369 -21.87 -0.38 -11.06
CA PRO A 369 -21.83 -0.28 -9.64
C PRO A 369 -21.10 -1.54 -9.28
N ARG A 370 -20.05 -1.44 -8.46
CA ARG A 370 -19.98 -2.45 -7.42
C ARG A 370 -21.42 -2.50 -6.95
N ARG A 371 -22.15 -3.54 -7.34
CA ARG A 371 -23.26 -4.01 -6.55
C ARG A 371 -22.51 -4.39 -5.28
N GLU A 372 -22.20 -3.38 -4.45
CA GLU A 372 -22.67 -3.32 -3.09
C GLU A 372 -24.08 -3.85 -3.17
N LEU A 373 -24.16 -5.18 -3.23
CA LEU A 373 -25.24 -5.92 -2.64
C LEU A 373 -25.45 -5.17 -1.33
N PRO A 374 -26.67 -4.70 -1.04
CA PRO A 374 -26.92 -4.04 0.22
C PRO A 374 -26.65 -5.09 1.30
N TRP A 375 -25.39 -5.15 1.76
CA TRP A 375 -25.05 -5.83 2.98
C TRP A 375 -25.88 -5.09 4.00
N LYS A 376 -26.88 -5.80 4.51
CA LYS A 376 -27.95 -5.25 5.35
C LYS A 376 -27.35 -4.25 6.32
N TYR A 377 -27.57 -2.95 6.08
CA TYR A 377 -27.01 -1.85 6.85
C TYR A 377 -27.37 -2.05 8.33
N LEU A 378 -26.47 -2.64 9.10
CA LEU A 378 -26.51 -2.52 10.55
C LEU A 378 -26.00 -1.10 10.82
N GLY A 379 -26.95 -0.20 11.03
CA GLY A 379 -26.68 1.20 11.37
C GLY A 379 -27.14 1.50 12.80
N GLY A 380 -26.55 2.53 13.39
CA GLY A 380 -26.88 2.98 14.74
C GLY A 380 -25.66 2.99 15.66
N LYS A 381 -25.91 3.21 16.95
CA LYS A 381 -24.85 3.31 17.96
C LYS A 381 -24.39 1.93 18.39
N THR A 382 -23.11 1.78 18.69
CA THR A 382 -22.66 0.58 19.44
C THR A 382 -23.37 0.56 20.80
N SER A 383 -24.00 -0.57 21.17
CA SER A 383 -24.75 -0.66 22.43
C SER A 383 -23.85 -1.09 23.57
N VAL A 384 -23.95 -0.42 24.73
CA VAL A 384 -23.27 -0.82 25.98
C VAL A 384 -23.58 -2.25 26.43
N LYS A 385 -24.67 -2.85 25.93
CA LYS A 385 -25.01 -4.26 26.18
C LYS A 385 -24.02 -5.24 25.56
N ILE A 386 -23.19 -4.78 24.61
CA ILE A 386 -22.16 -5.63 23.99
C ILE A 386 -21.17 -6.18 25.02
N GLY A 387 -20.87 -5.43 26.08
CA GLY A 387 -20.01 -5.87 27.18
C GLY A 387 -20.57 -7.03 28.03
N GLN A 388 -21.84 -7.42 27.84
CA GLN A 388 -22.47 -8.54 28.53
C GLN A 388 -22.21 -9.89 27.84
N LEU A 389 -21.66 -9.87 26.62
CA LEU A 389 -21.41 -11.08 25.84
C LEU A 389 -20.25 -11.89 26.45
N GLN A 390 -20.52 -13.12 26.89
CA GLN A 390 -19.50 -13.94 27.56
C GLN A 390 -18.60 -14.73 26.59
N SER A 391 -19.05 -14.92 25.34
CA SER A 391 -18.45 -15.85 24.39
C SER A 391 -17.53 -15.28 23.29
N PRO A 392 -17.61 -14.00 22.85
CA PRO A 392 -16.98 -13.61 21.59
C PRO A 392 -15.45 -13.61 21.71
N ARG A 393 -14.80 -14.37 20.82
CA ARG A 393 -13.34 -14.31 20.62
C ARG A 393 -12.94 -13.26 19.59
N LYS A 394 -13.83 -12.96 18.67
CA LYS A 394 -13.67 -11.93 17.64
C LYS A 394 -14.98 -11.15 17.54
N LEU A 395 -14.87 -9.84 17.49
CA LEU A 395 -15.97 -8.95 17.18
C LEU A 395 -15.67 -8.32 15.83
N SER A 396 -16.52 -8.59 14.85
CA SER A 396 -16.40 -8.07 13.49
C SER A 396 -17.70 -7.35 13.15
N LEU A 397 -17.64 -6.02 13.11
CA LEU A 397 -18.75 -5.14 12.76
C LEU A 397 -18.39 -4.18 11.61
N TYR A 398 -17.24 -4.38 10.97
CA TYR A 398 -16.73 -3.59 9.86
C TYR A 398 -17.64 -3.62 8.62
N ASP A 399 -17.43 -2.69 7.68
CA ASP A 399 -18.21 -2.50 6.45
C ASP A 399 -19.72 -2.25 6.74
N ASN A 400 -20.01 -1.36 7.69
CA ASN A 400 -21.37 -1.03 8.10
C ASN A 400 -21.58 0.50 8.17
N ALA A 401 -22.66 0.92 8.83
CA ALA A 401 -22.99 2.32 9.05
C ALA A 401 -23.07 2.65 10.55
N PHE A 402 -22.20 2.04 11.37
CA PHE A 402 -22.14 2.36 12.79
C PHE A 402 -21.63 3.80 12.98
N VAL A 403 -22.27 4.52 13.90
CA VAL A 403 -22.00 5.93 14.21
C VAL A 403 -21.72 6.10 15.71
N ASP A 404 -21.28 7.30 16.10
CA ASP A 404 -20.87 7.67 17.46
C ASP A 404 -19.64 6.90 17.96
N SER A 405 -19.39 6.98 19.27
CA SER A 405 -18.21 6.40 19.90
C SER A 405 -18.21 4.87 19.97
N ILE A 406 -17.00 4.33 19.98
CA ILE A 406 -16.73 2.94 20.39
C ILE A 406 -17.11 2.83 21.88
N THR A 407 -18.07 1.98 22.23
CA THR A 407 -18.47 1.88 23.66
C THR A 407 -17.33 1.36 24.55
N PHE A 408 -17.17 1.99 25.72
CA PHE A 408 -16.24 1.54 26.75
C PHE A 408 -16.50 0.09 27.23
N SER A 409 -17.74 -0.38 27.08
CA SER A 409 -18.16 -1.72 27.50
C SER A 409 -17.41 -2.86 26.77
N LEU A 410 -16.85 -2.59 25.59
CA LEU A 410 -16.02 -3.55 24.85
C LEU A 410 -14.79 -4.00 25.65
N GLY A 411 -14.26 -3.09 26.48
CA GLY A 411 -13.08 -3.32 27.32
C GLY A 411 -13.20 -4.45 28.33
N PHE A 412 -14.43 -4.88 28.64
CA PHE A 412 -14.69 -5.88 29.69
C PHE A 412 -14.99 -7.27 29.15
N LEU A 413 -14.85 -7.48 27.83
CA LEU A 413 -15.12 -8.77 27.21
C LEU A 413 -13.99 -9.77 27.52
N PRO A 414 -14.24 -10.82 28.33
CA PRO A 414 -13.18 -11.61 28.96
C PRO A 414 -12.41 -12.49 27.96
N ASN A 415 -13.03 -12.83 26.83
CA ASN A 415 -12.49 -13.77 25.85
C ASN A 415 -12.10 -13.10 24.52
N LEU A 416 -12.25 -11.78 24.40
CA LEU A 416 -12.09 -11.07 23.14
C LEU A 416 -10.61 -10.98 22.75
N ARG A 417 -10.31 -11.43 21.53
CA ARG A 417 -8.97 -11.44 20.93
C ARG A 417 -8.85 -10.53 19.73
N GLY A 418 -9.94 -10.28 19.02
CA GLY A 418 -9.96 -9.41 17.84
C GLY A 418 -11.13 -8.45 17.89
N ILE A 419 -10.86 -7.16 17.65
CA ILE A 419 -11.86 -6.12 17.39
C ILE A 419 -11.61 -5.62 15.97
N TYR A 420 -12.63 -5.70 15.12
CA TYR A 420 -12.62 -5.25 13.73
C TYR A 420 -13.84 -4.36 13.49
N LEU A 421 -13.63 -3.05 13.48
CA LEU A 421 -14.66 -2.02 13.33
C LEU A 421 -14.29 -1.04 12.21
N PHE A 422 -13.58 -1.52 11.18
CA PHE A 422 -13.10 -0.66 10.09
C PHE A 422 -14.19 -0.34 9.07
N ASN A 423 -14.00 0.73 8.30
CA ASN A 423 -14.94 1.16 7.26
C ASN A 423 -16.36 1.36 7.81
N ASP A 424 -16.45 2.20 8.84
CA ASP A 424 -17.67 2.60 9.52
C ASP A 424 -17.67 4.15 9.65
N LYS A 425 -18.62 4.72 10.41
CA LYS A 425 -18.69 6.17 10.71
C LYS A 425 -18.51 6.45 12.20
N LEU A 426 -17.72 5.62 12.89
CA LEU A 426 -17.44 5.78 14.31
C LEU A 426 -16.65 7.06 14.53
N SER A 427 -17.02 7.82 15.57
CA SER A 427 -16.42 9.11 15.92
C SER A 427 -15.93 9.11 17.37
N ASP A 428 -15.49 10.26 17.86
CA ASP A 428 -14.92 10.43 19.21
C ASP A 428 -13.64 9.59 19.43
N SER A 429 -13.20 9.50 20.69
CA SER A 429 -11.95 8.84 21.04
C SER A 429 -12.05 7.32 21.15
N ILE A 430 -10.91 6.65 20.93
CA ILE A 430 -10.77 5.23 21.24
C ILE A 430 -10.82 5.10 22.78
N PRO A 431 -11.79 4.39 23.35
CA PRO A 431 -11.95 4.35 24.80
C PRO A 431 -10.77 3.61 25.45
N PRO A 432 -10.13 4.15 26.50
CA PRO A 432 -8.99 3.51 27.16
C PRO A 432 -9.29 2.10 27.68
N SER A 433 -10.55 1.84 28.01
CA SER A 433 -11.04 0.53 28.42
C SER A 433 -10.75 -0.60 27.42
N VAL A 434 -10.58 -0.33 26.12
CA VAL A 434 -10.18 -1.36 25.13
C VAL A 434 -8.88 -2.05 25.53
N ALA A 435 -7.97 -1.34 26.19
CA ALA A 435 -6.74 -1.91 26.73
C ALA A 435 -6.96 -2.89 27.89
N ASN A 436 -8.13 -2.86 28.54
CA ASN A 436 -8.48 -3.76 29.64
C ASN A 436 -8.90 -5.16 29.16
N CYS A 437 -9.09 -5.35 27.84
CA CYS A 437 -9.41 -6.66 27.28
C CYS A 437 -8.24 -7.63 27.53
N PRO A 438 -8.40 -8.66 28.38
CA PRO A 438 -7.27 -9.45 28.88
C PRO A 438 -6.63 -10.35 27.82
N MET A 439 -7.30 -10.55 26.68
CA MET A 439 -6.86 -11.45 25.61
C MET A 439 -6.74 -10.74 24.25
N LEU A 440 -6.85 -9.41 24.20
CA LEU A 440 -6.84 -8.66 22.94
C LEU A 440 -5.49 -8.80 22.23
N GLN A 441 -5.58 -9.14 20.95
CA GLN A 441 -4.46 -9.53 20.09
C GLN A 441 -4.43 -8.72 18.79
N SER A 442 -5.61 -8.41 18.24
CA SER A 442 -5.78 -7.65 17.01
C SER A 442 -6.79 -6.54 17.24
N PHE A 443 -6.45 -5.32 16.83
CA PHE A 443 -7.31 -4.16 16.90
C PHE A 443 -7.26 -3.41 15.56
N ASP A 444 -8.40 -3.37 14.85
CA ASP A 444 -8.54 -2.67 13.58
C ASP A 444 -9.77 -1.76 13.63
N VAL A 445 -9.54 -0.46 13.53
CA VAL A 445 -10.56 0.59 13.51
C VAL A 445 -10.32 1.57 12.36
N SER A 446 -9.62 1.12 11.33
CA SER A 446 -9.26 1.96 10.19
C SER A 446 -10.47 2.48 9.42
N HIS A 447 -10.33 3.57 8.67
CA HIS A 447 -11.42 4.19 7.91
C HIS A 447 -12.64 4.53 8.78
N ASN A 448 -12.42 5.37 9.79
CA ASN A 448 -13.47 5.93 10.64
C ASN A 448 -13.21 7.43 10.86
N LEU A 449 -14.02 8.07 11.71
CA LEU A 449 -13.91 9.47 12.10
C LEU A 449 -13.36 9.60 13.53
N LEU A 450 -12.61 8.61 14.01
CA LEU A 450 -12.10 8.59 15.38
C LEU A 450 -11.11 9.72 15.58
N SER A 451 -11.17 10.36 16.74
CA SER A 451 -10.30 11.47 17.12
C SER A 451 -9.66 11.24 18.48
N GLY A 452 -8.92 12.21 19.01
CA GLY A 452 -8.28 12.06 20.31
C GLY A 452 -7.10 11.08 20.32
N ARG A 453 -6.65 10.73 21.52
CA ARG A 453 -5.39 9.98 21.73
C ARG A 453 -5.50 8.48 21.45
N ILE A 454 -4.39 7.89 21.00
CA ILE A 454 -4.18 6.44 21.09
C ILE A 454 -4.03 6.07 22.58
N PRO A 455 -4.85 5.16 23.13
CA PRO A 455 -4.74 4.80 24.54
C PRO A 455 -3.38 4.17 24.86
N PHE A 456 -2.70 4.69 25.90
CA PHE A 456 -1.39 4.17 26.32
C PHE A 456 -1.45 2.68 26.71
N GLY A 457 -2.57 2.22 27.26
CA GLY A 457 -2.75 0.79 27.53
C GLY A 457 -2.76 -0.07 26.26
N LEU A 458 -3.17 0.48 25.12
CA LEU A 458 -3.11 -0.18 23.81
C LEU A 458 -1.66 -0.18 23.30
N ALA A 459 -0.97 0.97 23.36
CA ALA A 459 0.43 1.12 22.97
C ALA A 459 1.40 0.31 23.84
N ASN A 460 1.04 0.03 25.09
CA ASN A 460 1.82 -0.79 26.02
C ASN A 460 1.30 -2.21 26.23
N SER A 461 0.35 -2.65 25.40
CA SER A 461 -0.18 -4.00 25.52
C SER A 461 0.89 -5.02 25.14
N THR A 462 1.23 -5.89 26.09
CA THR A 462 2.14 -7.02 25.85
C THR A 462 1.48 -8.16 25.09
N ARG A 463 0.20 -8.06 24.70
CA ARG A 463 -0.55 -9.15 24.04
C ARG A 463 -0.89 -8.85 22.60
N ILE A 464 -1.05 -7.58 22.28
CA ILE A 464 -1.42 -7.15 20.93
C ILE A 464 -0.26 -7.38 19.99
N PHE A 465 -0.56 -7.98 18.84
CA PHE A 465 0.39 -8.18 17.76
C PHE A 465 0.00 -7.44 16.48
N ARG A 466 -1.25 -6.95 16.35
CA ARG A 466 -1.71 -6.20 15.17
C ARG A 466 -2.54 -4.99 15.60
N ILE A 467 -2.13 -3.82 15.15
CA ILE A 467 -2.84 -2.55 15.31
C ILE A 467 -2.98 -1.90 13.94
N ASN A 468 -4.20 -1.50 13.58
CA ASN A 468 -4.48 -0.71 12.39
C ASN A 468 -5.38 0.47 12.79
N LEU A 469 -4.85 1.68 12.63
CA LEU A 469 -5.48 2.94 13.01
C LEU A 469 -5.65 3.89 11.81
N SER A 470 -5.32 3.42 10.62
CA SER A 470 -5.28 4.18 9.37
C SER A 470 -6.56 4.93 9.06
N TYR A 471 -6.46 6.08 8.39
CA TYR A 471 -7.62 6.89 7.97
C TYR A 471 -8.56 7.21 9.15
N ASN A 472 -8.01 7.90 10.16
CA ASN A 472 -8.73 8.49 11.30
C ASN A 472 -8.16 9.89 11.59
N SER A 473 -8.76 10.63 12.53
CA SER A 473 -8.37 11.98 12.93
C SER A 473 -7.72 12.03 14.32
N LEU A 474 -6.82 11.08 14.61
CA LEU A 474 -6.18 10.91 15.93
C LEU A 474 -5.26 12.10 16.29
N SER A 475 -5.12 12.38 17.59
CA SER A 475 -4.37 13.52 18.13
C SER A 475 -3.41 13.17 19.28
N GLU A 476 -2.46 14.06 19.56
CA GLU A 476 -1.58 13.99 20.73
C GLU A 476 -2.24 14.37 22.07
N TRP A 477 -1.51 14.11 23.15
CA TRP A 477 -1.76 14.69 24.47
C TRP A 477 -1.77 16.22 24.37
N THR A 478 -2.91 16.86 24.63
CA THR A 478 -2.86 18.17 25.28
C THR A 478 -2.61 17.93 26.77
N ASN A 479 -1.76 18.72 27.40
CA ASN A 479 -1.45 18.65 28.84
C ASN A 479 -2.66 18.98 29.75
N GLU A 480 -3.88 18.77 29.30
CA GLU A 480 -5.07 18.82 30.13
C GLU A 480 -5.18 17.46 30.83
N VAL A 481 -4.63 17.42 32.05
CA VAL A 481 -4.49 16.28 32.95
C VAL A 481 -5.83 15.63 33.37
N PHE A 482 -6.96 16.04 32.80
CA PHE A 482 -8.29 15.56 33.18
C PHE A 482 -9.10 15.17 31.94
N ASP A 483 -9.44 13.89 31.83
CA ASP A 483 -10.45 13.43 30.87
C ASP A 483 -11.74 14.23 31.12
N LEU A 484 -12.16 15.06 30.16
CA LEU A 484 -13.43 15.78 30.21
C LEU A 484 -14.64 14.84 30.33
N GLU A 485 -14.49 13.56 29.95
CA GLU A 485 -15.51 12.52 30.16
C GLU A 485 -15.71 12.15 31.64
N LEU A 486 -14.69 12.30 32.50
CA LEU A 486 -14.85 12.11 33.96
C LEU A 486 -15.60 13.28 34.62
N MET A 487 -15.69 14.44 33.96
CA MET A 487 -16.35 15.65 34.50
C MET A 487 -17.77 15.87 33.97
N ARG A 488 -18.30 14.94 33.15
CA ARG A 488 -19.67 15.06 32.59
C ARG A 488 -20.78 14.61 33.54
N ASP A 489 -20.43 13.87 34.61
CA ASP A 489 -21.38 13.37 35.60
C ASP A 489 -21.44 14.29 36.83
N GLY A 490 -22.21 15.38 36.71
CA GLY A 490 -22.68 16.20 37.83
C GLY A 490 -21.75 17.37 38.21
N PRO A 491 -22.17 18.64 38.04
CA PRO A 491 -21.31 19.81 38.30
C PRO A 491 -20.82 19.90 39.75
N THR A 492 -21.60 19.41 40.73
CA THR A 492 -21.25 19.46 42.15
C THR A 492 -20.21 18.42 42.57
N ILE A 493 -20.17 17.24 41.93
CA ILE A 493 -19.22 16.16 42.28
C ILE A 493 -17.86 16.42 41.62
N GLY A 494 -17.86 16.98 40.40
CA GLY A 494 -16.64 17.33 39.67
C GLY A 494 -15.77 18.34 40.42
N ASP A 495 -16.39 19.39 40.98
CA ASP A 495 -15.67 20.42 41.73
C ASP A 495 -15.13 19.92 43.08
N GLU A 496 -15.90 19.08 43.78
CA GLU A 496 -15.45 18.46 45.04
C GLU A 496 -14.24 17.54 44.81
N LEU A 497 -14.32 16.69 43.77
CA LEU A 497 -13.25 15.76 43.43
C LEU A 497 -11.99 16.51 42.98
N LEU A 498 -12.16 17.54 42.15
CA LEU A 498 -11.07 18.38 41.65
C LEU A 498 -10.36 19.14 42.79
N ASN A 499 -11.13 19.72 43.72
CA ASN A 499 -10.55 20.45 44.85
C ASN A 499 -9.90 19.51 45.87
N THR A 500 -10.46 18.31 46.08
CA THR A 500 -9.84 17.26 46.91
C THR A 500 -8.51 16.77 46.30
N LEU A 501 -8.45 16.60 44.98
CA LEU A 501 -7.24 16.20 44.26
C LEU A 501 -6.16 17.29 44.29
N LYS A 502 -6.53 18.57 44.11
CA LYS A 502 -5.61 19.71 44.27
C LYS A 502 -4.99 19.73 45.65
N LEU A 503 -5.80 19.51 46.68
CA LEU A 503 -5.31 19.43 48.06
C LEU A 503 -4.36 18.24 48.27
N ALA A 504 -4.71 17.07 47.75
CA ALA A 504 -3.87 15.87 47.82
C ALA A 504 -2.50 16.09 47.14
N LEU A 505 -2.48 16.73 45.96
CA LEU A 505 -1.25 17.07 45.23
C LEU A 505 -0.36 18.03 46.02
N HIS A 506 -0.94 19.04 46.67
CA HIS A 506 -0.20 19.99 47.51
C HIS A 506 0.42 19.31 48.75
N CYS A 507 -0.23 18.26 49.27
CA CYS A 507 0.28 17.48 50.41
C CYS A 507 1.50 16.60 50.07
N VAL A 508 1.66 16.23 48.80
CA VAL A 508 2.76 15.37 48.31
C VAL A 508 3.82 16.17 47.56
N ASP A 509 3.84 17.50 47.69
CA ASP A 509 4.81 18.36 47.02
C ASP A 509 6.26 17.90 47.28
N PRO A 510 7.13 17.82 46.26
CA PRO A 510 8.51 17.40 46.43
C PRO A 510 9.31 18.24 47.44
N SER A 511 8.93 19.51 47.61
CA SER A 511 9.50 20.44 48.57
C SER A 511 8.80 20.32 49.94
N PRO A 512 9.49 19.81 50.99
CA PRO A 512 8.85 19.62 52.30
C PRO A 512 8.33 20.91 52.93
N SER A 513 8.93 22.07 52.60
CA SER A 513 8.50 23.39 53.09
C SER A 513 7.29 23.95 52.36
N ALA A 514 6.92 23.40 51.20
CA ALA A 514 5.72 23.77 50.46
C ALA A 514 4.49 22.94 50.87
N ARG A 515 4.69 21.85 51.61
CA ARG A 515 3.60 21.02 52.11
C ARG A 515 2.81 21.76 53.19
N PRO A 516 1.47 21.76 53.13
CA PRO A 516 0.64 22.43 54.11
C PRO A 516 0.69 21.66 55.44
N GLU A 517 0.52 22.38 56.56
CA GLU A 517 0.43 21.74 57.86
C GLU A 517 -0.90 20.98 57.99
N VAL A 518 -0.92 19.90 58.78
CA VAL A 518 -2.11 19.05 58.98
C VAL A 518 -3.36 19.86 59.39
N LYS A 519 -3.19 20.93 60.17
CA LYS A 519 -4.30 21.82 60.55
C LYS A 519 -4.90 22.59 59.36
N GLN A 520 -4.08 23.00 58.40
CA GLN A 520 -4.52 23.69 57.19
C GLN A 520 -5.22 22.73 56.21
N ILE A 521 -4.73 21.49 56.14
CA ILE A 521 -5.37 20.43 55.34
C ILE A 521 -6.78 20.14 55.85
N LEU A 522 -6.95 20.01 57.18
CA LEU A 522 -8.25 19.74 57.78
C LEU A 522 -9.25 20.89 57.54
N GLN A 523 -8.79 22.13 57.62
CA GLN A 523 -9.61 23.30 57.34
C GLN A 523 -10.03 23.37 55.86
N GLN A 524 -9.10 23.09 54.94
CA GLN A 524 -9.40 23.04 53.50
C GLN A 524 -10.31 21.86 53.12
N LEU A 525 -10.24 20.73 53.82
CA LEU A 525 -11.17 19.61 53.63
C LEU A 525 -12.59 19.93 54.13
N GLU A 526 -12.73 20.72 55.18
CA GLU A 526 -14.04 21.19 55.66
C GLU A 526 -14.69 22.16 54.68
N GLU A 527 -13.90 23.03 54.04
CA GLU A 527 -14.36 23.97 52.99
C GLU A 527 -14.77 23.27 51.68
N ILE A 528 -14.27 22.06 51.42
CA ILE A 528 -14.59 21.27 50.21
C ILE A 528 -15.94 20.52 50.35
N LYS A 529 -16.46 20.31 51.56
CA LYS A 529 -17.78 19.67 51.76
C LYS A 529 -18.92 20.69 51.64
N PRO A 530 -20.01 20.40 50.90
CA PRO A 530 -21.18 21.25 50.92
C PRO A 530 -21.99 21.06 52.22
N GLU A 531 -22.57 22.15 52.72
CA GLU A 531 -23.63 22.12 53.73
C GLU A 531 -24.78 21.23 53.23
N LEU A 532 -25.17 20.25 54.05
CA LEU A 532 -26.40 19.50 53.84
C LEU A 532 -27.56 20.49 53.94
N VAL A 533 -28.21 20.81 52.81
CA VAL A 533 -29.52 21.47 52.83
C VAL A 533 -30.50 20.49 53.46
N GLU A 534 -30.87 20.74 54.73
CA GLU A 534 -32.02 20.10 55.35
C GLU A 534 -33.27 20.52 54.55
N VAL A 535 -33.85 19.57 53.82
CA VAL A 535 -35.18 19.73 53.24
C VAL A 535 -36.17 19.51 54.38
N GLU A 536 -36.61 20.59 55.02
CA GLU A 536 -37.82 20.56 55.84
C GLU A 536 -39.02 20.31 54.93
N PHE A 537 -39.76 19.24 55.21
CA PHE A 537 -41.07 18.99 54.60
C PHE A 537 -42.10 19.80 55.36
N ASP A 538 -42.66 20.84 54.74
CA ASP A 538 -43.88 21.48 55.22
C ASP A 538 -45.11 20.94 54.50
N ASP A 539 -46.02 20.42 55.33
CA ASP A 539 -47.31 19.84 55.01
C ASP A 539 -48.35 20.96 54.84
N ASP A 540 -48.28 21.73 53.74
CA ASP A 540 -49.50 22.32 53.15
C ASP A 540 -49.27 22.80 51.70
N GLY A 541 -50.22 22.48 50.82
CA GLY A 541 -50.10 22.71 49.39
C GLY A 541 -50.09 24.19 48.98
N GLY A 542 -48.97 24.67 48.45
CA GLY A 542 -48.88 25.99 47.81
C GLY A 542 -47.63 26.17 46.95
N LYS A 543 -47.81 26.55 45.68
CA LYS A 543 -46.74 26.83 44.70
C LYS A 543 -45.71 27.83 45.24
N VAL A 544 -44.42 27.53 45.06
CA VAL A 544 -43.36 28.56 45.03
C VAL A 544 -42.56 28.42 43.73
N GLN A 545 -42.52 29.53 42.99
CA GLN A 545 -41.74 29.75 41.77
C GLN A 545 -40.25 29.79 42.12
N THR A 546 -39.42 29.10 41.34
CA THR A 546 -37.99 29.37 41.28
C THR A 546 -37.76 30.44 40.22
N ASN A 547 -37.39 31.65 40.66
CA ASN A 547 -36.72 32.65 39.83
C ASN A 547 -35.24 32.68 40.24
N GLU A 548 -34.42 32.81 39.20
CA GLU A 548 -32.95 32.97 39.13
C GLU A 548 -32.09 31.71 39.34
#